data_AF-A0AAV8V5S8-F1
#
_entry.id   AF-A0AAV8V5S8-F1
#
_cell.length_a   1.000
_cell.length_b   1.000
_cell.length_c   1.000
_cell.angle_alpha   90.00
_cell.angle_beta   90.00
_cell.angle_gamma   90.00
#
_symmetry.space_group_name_H-M   'P 1'
#
loop_
_entity.id
_entity.type
_entity.pdbx_description
1 polymer ?
#
loop_
_entity_poly.entity_id
_entity_poly.type
_entity_poly.pdbx_seq_one_letter_code
_entity_poly.pdbx_strand_id
1 'polypeptide(L)'
;MDIENENDFSLIPPEIREAAEVASLNLLPEKSRKVYNMTYESFLKWQKEKKTTSFSESTLLVYFTDLSTKYKSSTLWTYYSMLRSTITLKKAKTFSGEDINNFLTKASDDKYLATKVALIMGVLGACRSNELYEMKITHLQDLGSAFLVNVSKIQRQKLSENLCYG
;
A
#
# COMPACT_ATOMS: atom_id res chain seq x y z
N MET A 1 1.95 6.56 37.00
CA MET A 1 1.99 5.09 37.19
C MET A 1 1.93 4.50 35.81
N ASP A 2 3.13 4.20 35.36
CA ASP A 2 3.45 3.64 34.05
C ASP A 2 2.83 2.26 33.93
N ILE A 3 2.14 2.03 32.81
CA ILE A 3 2.14 0.71 32.17
C ILE A 3 2.36 1.00 30.68
N GLU A 4 3.64 1.08 30.33
CA GLU A 4 4.08 0.72 28.98
C GLU A 4 3.51 -0.67 28.69
N ASN A 5 2.56 -0.77 27.76
CA ASN A 5 2.20 -2.04 27.16
C ASN A 5 2.80 -2.08 25.76
N GLU A 6 4.12 -2.09 25.70
CA GLU A 6 4.87 -2.72 24.60
C GLU A 6 4.53 -4.22 24.58
N ASN A 7 3.34 -4.61 24.13
CA ASN A 7 3.03 -6.04 24.04
C ASN A 7 2.02 -6.45 22.96
N ASP A 8 1.76 -5.63 21.95
CA ASP A 8 1.00 -6.11 20.77
C ASP A 8 1.90 -6.93 19.81
N PHE A 9 3.23 -6.78 19.91
CA PHE A 9 4.18 -7.47 19.03
C PHE A 9 4.60 -8.87 19.50
N SER A 10 4.39 -9.23 20.78
CA SER A 10 4.74 -10.56 21.31
C SER A 10 3.62 -11.59 21.22
N LEU A 11 2.38 -11.15 20.93
CA LEU A 11 1.20 -12.01 20.85
C LEU A 11 1.02 -12.69 19.49
N ILE A 12 1.79 -12.28 18.47
CA ILE A 12 1.77 -12.90 17.15
C ILE A 12 2.66 -14.14 17.19
N PRO A 13 2.13 -15.36 17.00
CA PRO A 13 2.95 -16.56 16.94
C PRO A 13 4.06 -16.42 15.88
N PRO A 14 5.26 -16.96 16.11
CA PRO A 14 6.39 -16.83 15.19
C PRO A 14 6.04 -17.27 13.75
N GLU A 15 5.22 -18.30 13.62
CA GLU A 15 4.74 -18.83 12.35
C GLU A 15 3.89 -17.81 11.56
N ILE A 16 3.02 -17.05 12.23
CA ILE A 16 2.20 -16.01 11.60
C ILE A 16 3.06 -14.83 11.18
N ARG A 17 4.06 -14.45 11.99
CA ARG A 17 5.03 -13.40 11.63
C ARG A 17 5.84 -13.80 10.41
N GLU A 18 6.36 -15.02 10.40
CA GLU A 18 7.11 -15.56 9.26
C GLU A 18 6.23 -15.64 8.00
N ALA A 19 4.99 -16.10 8.12
CA ALA A 19 4.04 -16.12 7.00
C ALA A 19 3.76 -14.70 6.46
N ALA A 20 3.64 -13.69 7.32
CA ALA A 20 3.45 -12.30 6.92
C ALA A 20 4.71 -11.71 6.23
N GLU A 21 5.90 -12.04 6.73
CA GLU A 21 7.17 -11.66 6.10
C GLU A 21 7.34 -12.32 4.72
N VAL A 22 7.03 -13.62 4.60
CA VAL A 22 7.04 -14.36 3.33
C VAL A 22 6.03 -13.77 2.36
N ALA A 23 4.79 -13.50 2.80
CA ALA A 23 3.78 -12.86 1.97
C ALA A 23 4.25 -11.48 1.48
N SER A 24 4.86 -10.68 2.36
CA SER A 24 5.42 -9.37 2.01
C SER A 24 6.56 -9.47 0.98
N LEU A 25 7.42 -10.49 1.10
CA LEU A 25 8.47 -10.76 0.12
C LEU A 25 7.88 -11.17 -1.25
N ASN A 26 6.76 -11.88 -1.25
CA ASN A 26 6.04 -12.30 -2.46
C ASN A 26 5.26 -11.17 -3.13
N LEU A 27 5.13 -9.99 -2.51
CA LEU A 27 4.58 -8.78 -3.15
C LEU A 27 5.51 -8.23 -4.24
N LEU A 28 6.82 -8.51 -4.14
CA LEU A 28 7.76 -8.25 -5.22
C LEU A 28 7.74 -9.43 -6.21
N PRO A 29 7.81 -9.17 -7.52
CA PRO A 29 7.83 -10.26 -8.49
C PRO A 29 9.01 -11.19 -8.22
N GLU A 30 8.72 -12.47 -8.01
CA GLU A 30 9.66 -13.48 -7.52
C GLU A 30 10.93 -13.56 -8.36
N LYS A 31 10.76 -13.58 -9.70
CA LYS A 31 11.87 -13.66 -10.67
C LYS A 31 12.80 -12.44 -10.62
N SER A 32 12.32 -11.28 -10.20
CA SER A 32 13.06 -10.00 -10.24
C SER A 32 13.32 -9.39 -8.86
N ARG A 33 12.93 -10.06 -7.77
CA ARG A 33 13.09 -9.57 -6.39
C ARG A 33 14.51 -9.09 -6.09
N LYS A 34 15.52 -9.84 -6.54
CA LYS A 34 16.93 -9.48 -6.37
C LYS A 34 17.25 -8.12 -7.01
N VAL A 35 16.73 -7.87 -8.21
CA VAL A 35 16.96 -6.61 -8.95
C VAL A 35 16.29 -5.42 -8.25
N TYR A 36 15.08 -5.61 -7.73
CA TYR A 36 14.37 -4.58 -6.96
C TYR A 36 15.12 -4.20 -5.69
N ASN A 37 15.63 -5.19 -4.95
CA ASN A 37 16.45 -4.95 -3.76
C ASN A 37 17.77 -4.26 -4.11
N MET A 38 18.49 -4.70 -5.14
CA MET A 38 19.74 -4.06 -5.57
C MET A 38 19.53 -2.60 -6.01
N THR A 39 18.41 -2.31 -6.68
CA THR A 39 18.04 -0.94 -7.08
C THR A 39 17.80 -0.06 -5.86
N TYR A 40 17.11 -0.59 -4.84
CA TYR A 40 16.89 0.10 -3.57
C TYR A 40 18.20 0.36 -2.81
N GLU A 41 19.08 -0.64 -2.68
CA GLU A 41 20.39 -0.47 -2.04
C GLU A 41 21.26 0.57 -2.76
N SER A 42 21.19 0.61 -4.09
CA SER A 42 21.89 1.62 -4.90
C SER A 42 21.40 3.03 -4.59
N PHE A 43 20.09 3.21 -4.36
CA PHE A 43 19.52 4.47 -3.92
C PHE A 43 19.94 4.82 -2.47
N LEU A 44 19.91 3.87 -1.54
CA LEU A 44 20.37 4.09 -0.16
C LEU A 44 21.85 4.50 -0.10
N LYS A 45 22.69 3.93 -0.97
CA LYS A 45 24.09 4.33 -1.11
C LYS A 45 24.21 5.79 -1.58
N TRP A 46 23.47 6.16 -2.63
CA TRP A 46 23.45 7.54 -3.12
C TRP A 46 22.94 8.53 -2.06
N GLN A 47 21.94 8.15 -1.26
CA GLN A 47 21.44 8.94 -0.13
C GLN A 47 22.55 9.24 0.90
N LYS A 48 23.35 8.22 1.26
CA LYS A 48 24.51 8.38 2.15
C LYS A 48 25.55 9.34 1.56
N GLU A 49 25.85 9.22 0.26
CA GLU A 49 26.79 10.10 -0.44
C GLU A 49 26.34 11.56 -0.43
N LYS A 50 25.04 11.80 -0.63
CA LYS A 50 24.43 13.15 -0.60
C LYS A 50 24.05 13.62 0.80
N LYS A 51 24.36 12.85 1.85
CA LYS A 51 24.03 13.12 3.26
C LYS A 51 22.55 13.41 3.50
N THR A 52 21.67 12.70 2.78
CA THR A 52 20.21 12.79 2.94
C THR A 52 19.63 11.44 3.31
N THR A 53 18.60 11.43 4.14
CA THR A 53 17.81 10.23 4.47
C THR A 53 16.37 10.35 3.99
N SER A 54 16.05 11.44 3.28
CA SER A 54 14.70 11.75 2.84
C SER A 54 14.30 10.90 1.64
N PHE A 55 13.05 10.43 1.65
CA PHE A 55 12.40 9.72 0.54
C PHE A 55 11.35 10.62 -0.14
N SER A 56 11.46 11.95 0.05
CA SER A 56 10.56 12.92 -0.56
C SER A 56 10.67 12.92 -2.08
N GLU A 57 9.62 13.41 -2.74
CA GLU A 57 9.58 13.56 -4.19
C GLU A 57 10.77 14.40 -4.71
N SER A 58 11.12 15.48 -4.02
CA SER A 58 12.29 16.31 -4.36
C SER A 58 13.60 15.52 -4.33
N THR A 59 13.78 14.65 -3.33
CA THR A 59 14.99 13.81 -3.23
C THR A 59 15.04 12.79 -4.37
N LEU A 60 13.89 12.20 -4.70
CA LEU A 60 13.78 11.27 -5.83
C LEU A 60 14.04 11.98 -7.16
N LEU A 61 13.54 13.19 -7.36
CA LEU A 61 13.78 13.98 -8.57
C LEU A 61 15.26 14.25 -8.79
N VAL A 62 16.00 14.66 -7.74
CA VAL A 62 17.46 14.88 -7.85
C VAL A 62 18.17 13.57 -8.19
N TYR A 63 17.78 12.45 -7.55
CA TYR A 63 18.36 11.14 -7.85
C TYR A 63 18.12 10.71 -9.31
N PHE A 64 16.90 10.83 -9.81
CA PHE A 64 16.58 10.46 -11.19
C PHE A 64 17.18 11.41 -12.21
N THR A 65 17.36 12.69 -11.85
CA THR A 65 18.13 13.63 -12.67
C THR A 65 19.58 13.16 -12.80
N ASP A 66 20.24 12.83 -11.69
CA ASP A 66 21.61 12.25 -11.67
C ASP A 66 21.72 10.92 -12.45
N LEU A 67 20.66 10.11 -12.48
CA LEU A 67 20.62 8.86 -13.25
C LEU A 67 20.35 9.09 -14.74
N SER A 68 19.54 10.08 -15.09
CA SER A 68 19.20 10.39 -16.49
C SER A 68 20.42 10.82 -17.31
N THR A 69 21.46 11.36 -16.66
CA THR A 69 22.73 11.68 -17.30
C THR A 69 23.58 10.43 -17.60
N LYS A 70 23.23 9.27 -17.01
CA LYS A 70 24.00 8.01 -17.09
C LYS A 70 23.29 6.91 -17.89
N TYR A 71 21.95 6.93 -17.93
CA TYR A 71 21.13 5.88 -18.53
C TYR A 71 20.08 6.43 -19.50
N LYS A 72 19.65 5.61 -20.47
CA LYS A 72 18.58 5.95 -21.41
C LYS A 72 17.21 5.96 -20.71
N SER A 73 16.26 6.73 -21.24
CA SER A 73 14.94 6.99 -20.63
C SER A 73 14.11 5.73 -20.34
N SER A 74 14.16 4.70 -21.18
CA SER A 74 13.44 3.43 -20.95
C SER A 74 14.00 2.66 -19.75
N THR A 75 15.32 2.70 -19.53
CA THR A 75 15.96 2.14 -18.32
C THR A 75 15.59 2.95 -17.08
N LEU A 76 15.54 4.28 -17.21
CA LEU A 76 15.18 5.18 -16.11
C LEU A 76 13.79 4.89 -15.57
N TRP A 77 12.81 4.65 -16.44
CA TRP A 77 11.45 4.30 -16.04
C TRP A 77 11.37 2.96 -15.30
N THR A 78 12.15 1.97 -15.74
CA THR A 78 12.26 0.68 -15.03
C THR A 78 12.81 0.90 -13.63
N TYR A 79 13.89 1.67 -13.48
CA TYR A 79 14.47 2.00 -12.18
C TYR A 79 13.50 2.76 -11.28
N TYR A 80 12.77 3.73 -11.84
CA TYR A 80 11.71 4.43 -11.14
C TYR A 80 10.63 3.49 -10.62
N SER A 81 10.12 2.61 -11.50
CA SER A 81 9.05 1.69 -11.16
C SER A 81 9.49 0.69 -10.09
N MET A 82 10.71 0.16 -10.20
CA MET A 82 11.31 -0.73 -9.20
C MET A 82 11.49 -0.01 -7.86
N LEU A 83 12.09 1.18 -7.87
CA LEU A 83 12.39 1.92 -6.66
C LEU A 83 11.10 2.35 -5.94
N ARG A 84 10.11 2.89 -6.68
CA ARG A 84 8.82 3.30 -6.13
C ARG A 84 8.11 2.12 -5.46
N SER A 85 8.09 0.96 -6.12
CA SER A 85 7.47 -0.25 -5.57
C SER A 85 8.17 -0.69 -4.28
N THR A 86 9.50 -0.76 -4.30
CA THR A 86 10.28 -1.21 -3.13
C THR A 86 10.21 -0.22 -1.96
N ILE A 87 10.24 1.09 -2.21
CA ILE A 87 10.03 2.12 -1.16
C ILE A 87 8.63 1.95 -0.55
N THR A 88 7.60 1.83 -1.39
CA THR A 88 6.22 1.68 -0.92
C THR A 88 6.08 0.47 -0.03
N LEU A 89 6.64 -0.68 -0.42
CA LEU A 89 6.60 -1.90 0.40
C LEU A 89 7.39 -1.78 1.70
N LYS A 90 8.62 -1.23 1.65
CA LYS A 90 9.48 -1.11 2.83
C LYS A 90 9.03 -0.04 3.81
N LYS A 91 8.24 0.93 3.35
CA LYS A 91 7.72 2.04 4.17
C LYS A 91 6.23 1.96 4.45
N ALA A 92 5.52 0.97 3.90
CA ALA A 92 4.12 0.75 4.23
C ALA A 92 4.02 0.49 5.73
N LYS A 93 3.40 1.42 6.46
CA LYS A 93 3.01 1.18 7.84
C LYS A 93 1.76 0.31 7.79
N THR A 94 1.81 -0.87 8.42
CA THR A 94 0.58 -1.59 8.74
C THR A 94 -0.19 -0.72 9.73
N PHE A 95 -1.40 -0.29 9.37
CA PHE A 95 -2.27 0.38 10.32
C PHE A 95 -2.58 -0.62 11.44
N SER A 96 -2.17 -0.31 12.67
CA SER A 96 -2.53 -1.13 13.82
C SER A 96 -4.01 -0.97 14.12
N GLY A 97 -4.59 -1.92 14.85
CA GLY A 97 -5.96 -1.77 15.36
C GLY A 97 -6.12 -0.50 16.20
N GLU A 98 -5.06 -0.10 16.92
CA GLU A 98 -5.03 1.14 17.70
C GLU A 98 -5.03 2.38 16.80
N ASP A 99 -4.23 2.42 15.73
CA ASP A 99 -4.21 3.54 14.77
C ASP A 99 -5.60 3.74 14.15
N ILE A 100 -6.26 2.63 13.75
CA ILE A 100 -7.61 2.64 13.20
C ILE A 100 -8.61 3.16 14.23
N ASN A 101 -8.59 2.62 15.46
CA ASN A 101 -9.50 3.03 16.51
C ASN A 101 -9.30 4.51 16.90
N ASN A 102 -8.05 4.97 16.99
CA ASN A 102 -7.71 6.36 17.24
C ASN A 102 -8.28 7.26 16.14
N PHE A 103 -8.16 6.87 14.87
CA PHE A 103 -8.76 7.62 13.77
C PHE A 103 -10.29 7.64 13.86
N LEU A 104 -10.93 6.48 14.07
CA LEU A 104 -12.39 6.37 14.14
C LEU A 104 -12.99 7.16 15.32
N THR A 105 -12.31 7.21 16.46
CA THR A 105 -12.83 7.85 17.68
C THR A 105 -12.43 9.32 17.83
N LYS A 106 -11.20 9.69 17.44
CA LYS A 106 -10.64 11.03 17.71
C LYS A 106 -10.66 11.97 16.52
N ALA A 107 -10.67 11.47 15.28
CA ALA A 107 -10.73 12.36 14.12
C ALA A 107 -12.10 13.03 14.03
N SER A 108 -12.15 14.30 13.61
CA SER A 108 -13.41 15.05 13.57
C SER A 108 -14.31 14.59 12.40
N ASP A 109 -15.60 14.43 12.67
CA ASP A 109 -16.57 13.89 11.70
C ASP A 109 -16.92 14.88 10.59
N ASP A 110 -16.88 16.19 10.87
CA ASP A 110 -17.09 17.25 9.88
C ASP A 110 -16.18 17.09 8.63
N LYS A 111 -14.94 16.63 8.85
CA LYS A 111 -13.95 16.43 7.79
C LYS A 111 -13.80 14.98 7.36
N TYR A 112 -13.94 14.01 8.28
CA TYR A 112 -13.54 12.62 8.03
C TYR A 112 -14.68 11.61 8.09
N LEU A 113 -15.95 12.01 8.27
CA LEU A 113 -17.08 11.07 8.38
C LEU A 113 -17.13 10.08 7.21
N ALA A 114 -17.09 10.56 5.97
CA ALA A 114 -17.10 9.70 4.80
C ALA A 114 -15.88 8.76 4.75
N THR A 115 -14.71 9.24 5.15
CA THR A 115 -13.47 8.45 5.22
C THR A 115 -13.52 7.37 6.30
N LYS A 116 -14.13 7.66 7.47
CA LYS A 116 -14.34 6.68 8.53
C LYS A 116 -15.29 5.57 8.08
N VAL A 117 -16.41 5.94 7.45
CA VAL A 117 -17.36 4.96 6.89
C VAL A 117 -16.68 4.11 5.82
N ALA A 118 -15.94 4.74 4.90
CA ALA A 118 -15.15 4.02 3.88
C ALA A 118 -14.12 3.05 4.49
N LEU A 119 -13.45 3.45 5.57
CA LEU A 119 -12.48 2.61 6.28
C LEU A 119 -13.15 1.39 6.91
N ILE A 120 -14.27 1.59 7.62
CA ILE A 120 -15.05 0.50 8.22
C ILE A 120 -15.49 -0.49 7.14
N MET A 121 -16.04 0.02 6.04
CA MET A 121 -16.50 -0.80 4.92
C MET A 121 -15.36 -1.55 4.22
N GLY A 122 -14.20 -0.91 4.06
CA GLY A 122 -13.03 -1.53 3.44
C GLY A 122 -12.39 -2.60 4.32
N VAL A 123 -12.21 -2.33 5.61
CA VAL A 123 -11.51 -3.23 6.55
C VAL A 123 -12.43 -4.34 7.06
N LEU A 124 -13.63 -4.02 7.53
CA LEU A 124 -14.58 -5.01 8.06
C LEU A 124 -15.32 -5.75 6.95
N GLY A 125 -15.67 -5.04 5.86
CA GLY A 125 -16.43 -5.60 4.75
C GLY A 125 -15.55 -6.21 3.65
N ALA A 126 -14.22 -6.11 3.74
CA ALA A 126 -13.27 -6.45 2.68
C ALA A 126 -13.64 -5.81 1.32
N CYS A 127 -14.29 -4.65 1.35
CA CYS A 127 -14.82 -3.96 0.17
C CYS A 127 -13.68 -3.25 -0.57
N ARG A 128 -13.52 -3.53 -1.86
CA ARG A 128 -12.49 -2.89 -2.70
C ARG A 128 -12.87 -1.45 -3.03
N SER A 129 -11.89 -0.60 -3.36
CA SER A 129 -12.13 0.81 -3.71
C SER A 129 -13.14 1.00 -4.84
N ASN A 130 -13.14 0.12 -5.85
CA ASN A 130 -14.10 0.16 -6.95
C ASN A 130 -15.50 -0.31 -6.53
N GLU A 131 -15.59 -1.27 -5.62
CA GLU A 131 -16.86 -1.75 -5.05
C GLU A 131 -17.49 -0.68 -4.15
N LEU A 132 -16.66 0.05 -3.41
CA LEU A 132 -17.08 1.19 -2.59
C LEU A 132 -17.54 2.38 -3.45
N TYR A 133 -16.84 2.67 -4.54
CA TYR A 133 -17.18 3.77 -5.45
C TYR A 133 -18.55 3.59 -6.12
N GLU A 134 -18.89 2.36 -6.52
CA GLU A 134 -20.16 2.03 -7.17
C GLU A 134 -21.32 1.76 -6.18
N MET A 135 -21.08 1.91 -4.87
CA MET A 135 -22.07 1.64 -3.85
C MET A 135 -23.20 2.66 -3.89
N LYS A 136 -24.44 2.19 -3.89
CA LYS A 136 -25.65 3.01 -3.89
C LYS A 136 -26.43 2.76 -2.61
N ILE A 137 -27.22 3.74 -2.19
CA ILE A 137 -28.12 3.63 -1.03
C ILE A 137 -29.07 2.43 -1.19
N THR A 138 -29.49 2.13 -2.42
CA THR A 138 -30.33 0.96 -2.74
C THR A 138 -29.68 -0.39 -2.44
N HIS A 139 -28.36 -0.44 -2.25
CA HIS A 139 -27.63 -1.64 -1.86
C HIS A 139 -27.52 -1.79 -0.33
N LEU A 140 -27.99 -0.82 0.44
CA LEU A 140 -27.97 -0.83 1.90
C LEU A 140 -29.34 -1.30 2.42
N GLN A 141 -29.32 -2.28 3.32
CA GLN A 141 -30.50 -2.71 4.08
C GLN A 141 -30.26 -2.43 5.56
N ASP A 142 -31.17 -1.68 6.17
CA ASP A 142 -31.16 -1.40 7.60
C ASP A 142 -31.87 -2.54 8.34
N LEU A 143 -31.13 -3.24 9.20
CA LEU A 143 -31.64 -4.29 10.07
C LEU A 143 -31.87 -3.77 11.50
N GLY A 144 -31.81 -2.46 11.72
CA GLY A 144 -31.92 -1.77 13.00
C GLY A 144 -30.65 -1.85 13.83
N SER A 145 -30.10 -3.06 14.01
CA SER A 145 -28.85 -3.30 14.75
C SER A 145 -27.61 -3.36 13.85
N ALA A 146 -27.80 -3.47 12.54
CA ALA A 146 -26.71 -3.59 11.57
C ALA A 146 -27.15 -3.10 10.19
N PHE A 147 -26.19 -2.66 9.39
CA PHE A 147 -26.37 -2.41 7.97
C PHE A 147 -25.85 -3.59 7.17
N LEU A 148 -26.72 -4.19 6.36
CA LEU A 148 -26.31 -5.18 5.36
C LEU A 148 -26.02 -4.45 4.05
N VAL A 149 -24.81 -4.62 3.53
CA VAL A 149 -24.38 -3.97 2.29
C VAL A 149 -24.19 -4.99 1.19
N ASN A 150 -24.95 -4.85 0.11
CA ASN A 150 -24.86 -5.74 -1.03
C ASN A 150 -23.77 -5.28 -2.02
N VAL A 151 -22.64 -5.98 -2.05
CA VAL A 151 -21.51 -5.64 -2.92
C VAL A 151 -21.73 -6.22 -4.32
N SER A 152 -22.01 -5.33 -5.28
CA SER A 152 -22.12 -5.69 -6.69
C SER A 152 -20.74 -6.00 -7.27
N LYS A 153 -20.48 -7.26 -7.66
CA LYS A 153 -19.22 -7.65 -8.29
C LYS A 153 -19.21 -7.24 -9.77
N ILE A 154 -18.19 -6.49 -10.18
CA ILE A 154 -17.92 -6.25 -11.61
C ILE A 154 -17.08 -7.42 -12.13
N GLN A 155 -17.60 -8.14 -13.14
CA GLN A 155 -16.77 -9.08 -13.90
C GLN A 155 -15.80 -8.28 -14.78
N ARG A 156 -14.49 -8.53 -14.65
CA ARG A 156 -13.53 -8.05 -15.65
C ARG A 156 -13.87 -8.70 -16.99
N GLN A 157 -14.33 -7.94 -17.98
CA GLN A 157 -14.23 -8.40 -19.36
C GLN A 157 -12.75 -8.63 -19.63
N LYS A 158 -12.37 -9.89 -19.91
CA LYS A 158 -11.09 -10.18 -20.53
C LYS A 158 -11.08 -9.43 -21.86
N LEU A 159 -10.26 -8.39 -21.97
CA LEU A 159 -9.83 -7.91 -23.28
C LEU A 159 -9.20 -9.12 -23.97
N SER A 160 -9.91 -9.70 -24.94
CA SER A 160 -9.34 -10.72 -25.79
C SER A 160 -8.13 -10.11 -26.48
N GLU A 161 -6.95 -10.68 -26.23
CA GLU A 161 -5.75 -10.45 -27.02
C GLU A 161 -6.07 -10.74 -28.48
N ASN A 162 -6.32 -9.69 -29.26
CA ASN A 162 -6.33 -9.74 -30.71
C ASN A 162 -5.80 -8.39 -31.21
N LEU A 163 -4.49 -8.21 -31.10
CA LEU A 163 -3.75 -7.37 -32.04
C LEU A 163 -2.63 -8.22 -32.62
N CYS A 164 -2.95 -8.80 -33.76
CA CYS A 164 -2.01 -9.26 -34.76
C CYS A 164 -0.96 -8.15 -35.01
N TYR A 165 0.32 -8.50 -34.93
CA TYR A 165 1.36 -7.78 -35.66
C TYR A 165 1.62 -8.59 -36.94
N GLY A 166 1.21 -8.01 -38.07
CA GLY A 166 1.77 -8.30 -39.38
C GLY A 166 2.89 -7.31 -39.68
#